data_AF-A0A1R2B465-F1
#
_entry.id   AF-A0A1R2B465-F1
#
_cell.length_a   1.000
_cell.length_b   1.000
_cell.length_c   1.000
_cell.angle_alpha   90.00
_cell.angle_beta   90.00
_cell.angle_gamma   90.00
#
_symmetry.space_group_name_H-M   'P 1'
#
loop_
_entity.id
_entity.type
_entity.pdbx_description
1 polymer ?
#
loop_
_entity_poly.entity_id
_entity_poly.type
_entity_poly.pdbx_seq_one_letter_code
_entity_poly.pdbx_strand_id
1 'polypeptide(L)'
;MAIRLTNKLREAINIINSLDSSKLELFLERVLTGLQSPKRQIFSAKELSQLENILSLSPSSLQILIQASGFLFEQFAQLKLSNLAENLEAIEVGEEQIESFQNVWSEGGTEFLMHLKDRAVSVPCLLESFDWRLQLPLGSNYEMACQPEAELKLKLSNETVKSISLTKEQILELFMNIEIIQNQVDSLT
;
A
#
# COMPACT_ATOMS: atom_id res chain seq x y z
N MET A 1 -4.38 7.96 11.80
CA MET A 1 -4.92 8.13 10.43
C MET A 1 -6.18 7.30 10.33
N ALA A 2 -7.32 7.85 9.90
CA ALA A 2 -8.61 7.14 9.89
C ALA A 2 -8.89 6.53 8.51
N ILE A 3 -9.53 5.36 8.48
CA ILE A 3 -9.96 4.70 7.24
C ILE A 3 -11.00 5.59 6.53
N ARG A 4 -10.70 6.02 5.30
CA ARG A 4 -11.65 6.83 4.51
C ARG A 4 -12.78 5.96 3.97
N LEU A 5 -14.01 6.19 4.45
CA LEU A 5 -15.20 5.56 3.88
C LEU A 5 -15.45 6.05 2.45
N THR A 6 -15.37 5.14 1.49
CA THR A 6 -15.91 5.32 0.14
C THR A 6 -17.26 4.64 0.02
N ASN A 7 -18.10 5.02 -0.95
CA ASN A 7 -19.40 4.39 -1.17
C ASN A 7 -19.29 2.86 -1.38
N LYS A 8 -18.23 2.41 -2.05
CA LYS A 8 -17.94 0.99 -2.24
C LYS A 8 -17.54 0.28 -0.96
N LEU A 9 -16.79 0.96 -0.08
CA LEU A 9 -16.42 0.40 1.22
C LEU A 9 -17.66 0.24 2.11
N ARG A 10 -18.57 1.22 2.11
CA ARG A 10 -19.84 1.13 2.84
C ARG A 10 -20.71 -0.03 2.34
N GLU A 11 -20.80 -0.23 1.02
CA GLU A 11 -21.49 -1.37 0.43
C GLU A 11 -20.84 -2.69 0.88
N ALA A 12 -19.51 -2.76 0.90
CA ALA A 12 -18.78 -3.92 1.40
C ALA A 12 -19.03 -4.19 2.89
N ILE A 13 -19.07 -3.15 3.73
CA ILE A 13 -19.33 -3.28 5.17
C ILE A 13 -20.73 -3.84 5.42
N ASN A 14 -21.74 -3.38 4.66
CA ASN A 14 -23.08 -3.95 4.73
C ASN A 14 -23.10 -5.45 4.37
N ILE A 15 -22.32 -5.85 3.35
CA ILE A 15 -22.14 -7.25 2.99
C ILE A 15 -21.48 -8.02 4.15
N ILE A 16 -20.36 -7.52 4.68
CA ILE A 16 -19.63 -8.11 5.82
C ILE A 16 -20.55 -8.36 7.02
N ASN A 17 -21.33 -7.35 7.41
CA ASN A 17 -22.24 -7.44 8.56
C ASN A 17 -23.42 -8.38 8.35
N SER A 18 -23.74 -8.74 7.11
CA SER A 18 -24.81 -9.69 6.78
C SER A 18 -24.33 -11.15 6.68
N LEU A 19 -23.01 -11.37 6.71
CA LEU A 19 -22.42 -12.69 6.61
C LEU A 19 -22.31 -13.34 7.99
N ASP A 20 -22.43 -14.66 8.00
CA ASP A 20 -22.15 -15.48 9.17
C ASP A 20 -20.66 -15.40 9.53
N SER A 21 -20.36 -15.21 10.81
CA SER A 21 -19.02 -14.99 11.35
C SER A 21 -18.06 -16.15 11.03
N SER A 22 -18.53 -17.40 11.07
CA SER A 22 -17.70 -18.58 10.74
C SER A 22 -17.35 -18.64 9.25
N LYS A 23 -18.29 -18.25 8.38
CA LYS A 23 -18.03 -18.17 6.93
C LYS A 23 -17.12 -17.00 6.58
N LEU A 24 -17.28 -15.89 7.27
CA LEU A 24 -16.45 -14.70 7.11
C LEU A 24 -15.00 -14.99 7.51
N GLU A 25 -14.77 -15.66 8.63
CA GLU A 25 -13.44 -16.04 9.12
C GLU A 25 -12.67 -16.87 8.08
N LEU A 26 -13.28 -17.95 7.57
CA LEU A 26 -12.69 -18.79 6.50
C LEU A 26 -12.40 -18.01 5.21
N PHE A 27 -13.29 -17.08 4.85
CA PHE A 27 -13.09 -16.22 3.69
C PHE A 27 -11.90 -15.27 3.91
N LEU A 28 -11.82 -14.64 5.09
CA LEU A 28 -10.77 -13.70 5.46
C LEU A 28 -9.40 -14.37 5.53
N GLU A 29 -9.29 -15.57 6.11
CA GLU A 29 -8.06 -16.37 6.09
C GLU A 29 -7.56 -16.61 4.66
N ARG A 30 -8.49 -16.97 3.76
CA ARG A 30 -8.16 -17.24 2.36
C ARG A 30 -7.75 -15.96 1.63
N VAL A 31 -8.41 -14.83 1.90
CA VAL A 31 -8.02 -13.52 1.38
C VAL A 31 -6.61 -13.16 1.86
N LEU A 32 -6.33 -13.27 3.15
CA LEU A 32 -5.04 -12.92 3.74
C LEU A 32 -3.91 -13.77 3.14
N THR A 33 -4.12 -15.09 3.02
CA THR A 33 -3.19 -16.02 2.38
C THR A 33 -3.01 -15.72 0.89
N GLY A 34 -4.10 -15.39 0.18
CA GLY A 34 -4.04 -15.07 -1.24
C GLY A 34 -3.33 -13.75 -1.54
N LEU A 35 -3.38 -12.76 -0.64
CA LEU A 35 -2.63 -11.51 -0.77
C LEU A 35 -1.12 -11.69 -0.67
N GLN A 36 -0.66 -12.74 0.01
CA GLN A 36 0.76 -13.09 0.10
C GLN A 36 1.30 -13.67 -1.23
N SER A 37 0.42 -14.15 -2.11
CA SER A 37 0.83 -14.75 -3.38
C SER A 37 1.29 -13.70 -4.40
N PRO A 38 2.39 -13.94 -5.15
CA PRO A 38 2.88 -13.01 -6.17
C PRO A 38 1.96 -12.91 -7.40
N LYS A 39 1.05 -13.87 -7.55
CA LYS A 39 -0.02 -13.83 -8.55
C LYS A 39 -1.06 -12.82 -8.04
N ARG A 40 -1.34 -11.74 -8.78
CA ARG A 40 -2.35 -10.71 -8.43
C ARG A 40 -3.79 -11.24 -8.26
N GLN A 41 -4.00 -12.55 -8.28
CA GLN A 41 -5.30 -13.19 -8.24
C GLN A 41 -5.41 -14.01 -6.95
N ILE A 42 -6.22 -13.51 -6.02
CA ILE A 42 -6.43 -14.09 -4.68
C ILE A 42 -7.20 -15.42 -4.77
N PHE A 43 -8.14 -15.52 -5.73
CA PHE A 43 -8.99 -16.69 -5.95
C PHE A 43 -8.93 -17.14 -7.42
N SER A 44 -8.96 -18.45 -7.64
CA SER A 44 -9.17 -19.03 -8.98
C SER A 44 -10.62 -18.86 -9.44
N ALA A 45 -10.87 -18.97 -10.75
CA ALA A 45 -12.22 -18.89 -11.31
C ALA A 45 -13.17 -19.96 -10.72
N LYS A 46 -12.64 -21.14 -10.37
CA LYS A 46 -13.42 -22.21 -9.72
C LYS A 46 -13.80 -21.86 -8.28
N GLU A 47 -12.86 -21.29 -7.52
CA GLU A 47 -13.11 -20.85 -6.14
C GLU A 47 -14.12 -19.71 -6.10
N LEU A 48 -14.04 -18.75 -7.03
CA LEU A 48 -15.02 -17.65 -7.12
C LEU A 48 -16.45 -18.18 -7.31
N SER A 49 -16.67 -19.11 -8.25
CA SER A 49 -18.00 -19.71 -8.45
C SER A 49 -18.49 -20.54 -7.24
N GLN A 50 -17.58 -21.12 -6.45
CA GLN A 50 -17.94 -21.81 -5.21
C GLN A 50 -18.31 -20.80 -4.11
N LEU A 51 -17.54 -19.72 -3.98
CA LEU A 51 -17.80 -18.65 -3.00
C LEU A 51 -19.11 -17.91 -3.28
N GLU A 52 -19.44 -17.66 -4.55
CA GLU A 52 -20.74 -17.09 -4.96
C GLU A 52 -21.90 -17.93 -4.42
N ASN A 53 -21.79 -19.26 -4.46
CA ASN A 53 -22.80 -20.17 -3.94
C ASN A 53 -22.80 -20.24 -2.40
N ILE A 54 -21.64 -20.33 -1.76
CA ILE A 54 -21.51 -20.49 -0.29
C ILE A 54 -21.96 -19.23 0.45
N LEU A 55 -21.61 -18.06 -0.09
CA LEU A 55 -21.92 -16.75 0.46
C LEU A 55 -23.25 -16.20 -0.09
N SER A 56 -23.82 -16.83 -1.13
CA SER A 56 -25.04 -16.38 -1.81
C SER A 56 -24.94 -14.92 -2.29
N LEU A 57 -23.78 -14.55 -2.86
CA LEU A 57 -23.47 -13.20 -3.30
C LEU A 57 -23.41 -13.11 -4.83
N SER A 58 -23.76 -11.94 -5.35
CA SER A 58 -23.55 -11.64 -6.78
C SER A 58 -22.05 -11.56 -7.10
N PRO A 59 -21.61 -11.84 -8.34
CA PRO A 59 -20.21 -11.73 -8.75
C PRO A 59 -19.63 -10.33 -8.48
N SER A 60 -20.45 -9.28 -8.68
CA SER A 60 -20.09 -7.90 -8.34
C SER A 60 -19.91 -7.68 -6.84
N SER A 61 -20.83 -8.18 -6.01
CA SER A 61 -20.76 -8.04 -4.55
C SER A 61 -19.58 -8.82 -3.98
N LEU A 62 -19.28 -10.00 -4.52
CA LEU A 62 -18.11 -10.79 -4.12
C LEU A 62 -16.80 -10.07 -4.46
N GLN A 63 -16.69 -9.46 -5.64
CA GLN A 63 -15.52 -8.66 -6.01
C GLN A 63 -15.35 -7.44 -5.08
N ILE A 64 -16.44 -6.75 -4.74
CA ILE A 64 -16.43 -5.64 -3.79
C ILE A 64 -15.92 -6.11 -2.42
N LEU A 65 -16.41 -7.25 -1.93
CA LEU A 65 -16.01 -7.84 -0.66
C LEU A 65 -14.52 -8.21 -0.63
N ILE A 66 -14.01 -8.83 -1.70
CA ILE A 66 -12.59 -9.19 -1.83
C ILE A 66 -11.71 -7.94 -1.82
N GLN A 67 -12.08 -6.93 -2.60
CA GLN A 67 -11.33 -5.66 -2.66
C GLN A 67 -11.34 -4.93 -1.33
N ALA A 68 -12.49 -4.86 -0.66
CA ALA A 68 -12.61 -4.23 0.65
C ALA A 68 -11.81 -4.96 1.72
N SER A 69 -11.89 -6.29 1.77
CA SER A 69 -11.16 -7.10 2.76
C SER A 69 -9.65 -7.01 2.55
N GLY A 70 -9.19 -7.04 1.30
CA GLY A 70 -7.77 -6.84 1.00
C GLY A 70 -7.28 -5.44 1.34
N PHE A 71 -8.09 -4.41 1.05
CA PHE A 71 -7.79 -3.05 1.47
C PHE A 71 -7.70 -2.93 3.00
N LEU A 72 -8.63 -3.54 3.76
CA LEU A 72 -8.60 -3.52 5.22
C LEU A 72 -7.30 -4.16 5.76
N PHE A 73 -6.91 -5.34 5.27
CA PHE A 73 -5.65 -5.98 5.69
C PHE A 73 -4.41 -5.14 5.37
N GLU A 74 -4.37 -4.46 4.21
CA GLU A 74 -3.29 -3.53 3.88
C GLU A 74 -3.28 -2.31 4.81
N GLN A 75 -4.45 -1.75 5.15
CA GLN A 75 -4.55 -0.67 6.14
C GLN A 75 -4.08 -1.14 7.53
N PHE A 76 -4.41 -2.37 7.90
CA PHE A 76 -3.98 -2.95 9.16
C PHE A 76 -2.46 -3.05 9.26
N ALA A 77 -1.81 -3.45 8.16
CA ALA A 77 -0.37 -3.48 8.07
C ALA A 77 0.28 -2.08 8.13
N GLN A 78 -0.31 -1.10 7.44
CA GLN A 78 0.23 0.27 7.37
C GLN A 78 0.14 1.02 8.70
N LEU A 79 -0.94 0.82 9.46
CA LEU A 79 -1.23 1.60 10.65
C LEU A 79 -0.62 1.04 11.94
N LYS A 80 0.15 -0.07 11.88
CA LYS A 80 0.71 -0.79 13.05
C LYS A 80 -0.32 -0.96 14.18
N LEU A 81 -1.58 -1.17 13.79
CA LEU A 81 -2.80 -0.89 14.55
C LEU A 81 -2.68 -1.08 16.06
N SER A 82 -2.57 0.04 16.77
CA SER A 82 -2.64 0.02 18.23
C SER A 82 -4.02 -0.42 18.73
N ASN A 83 -5.09 -0.31 17.92
CA ASN A 83 -6.45 -0.77 18.21
C ASN A 83 -7.22 -1.13 16.92
N LEU A 84 -7.10 -2.38 16.43
CA LEU A 84 -7.82 -2.87 15.23
C LEU A 84 -9.35 -2.77 15.39
N ALA A 85 -9.85 -3.15 16.58
CA ALA A 85 -11.27 -3.11 16.90
C ALA A 85 -11.87 -1.70 16.79
N GLU A 86 -11.24 -0.69 17.39
CA GLU A 86 -11.72 0.70 17.33
C GLU A 86 -11.79 1.23 15.89
N ASN A 87 -10.87 0.82 15.01
CA ASN A 87 -10.89 1.23 13.61
C ASN A 87 -12.01 0.58 12.81
N LEU A 88 -12.32 -0.70 13.12
CA LEU A 88 -13.43 -1.41 12.50
C LEU A 88 -14.79 -0.94 13.05
N GLU A 89 -14.86 -0.64 14.33
CA GLU A 89 -16.05 -0.05 14.96
C GLU A 89 -16.34 1.35 14.39
N ALA A 90 -15.31 2.16 14.16
CA ALA A 90 -15.44 3.49 13.55
C ALA A 90 -16.01 3.45 12.12
N ILE A 91 -15.93 2.30 11.43
CA ILE A 91 -16.53 2.09 10.11
C ILE A 91 -17.82 1.26 10.16
N GLU A 92 -18.42 1.10 11.34
CA GLU A 92 -19.70 0.40 11.58
C GLU A 92 -19.67 -1.11 11.25
N VAL A 93 -18.52 -1.78 11.39
CA VAL A 93 -18.46 -3.25 11.34
C VAL A 93 -19.01 -3.82 12.64
N GLY A 94 -19.81 -4.89 12.57
CA GLY A 94 -20.42 -5.54 13.72
C GLY A 94 -19.39 -6.24 14.63
N GLU A 95 -19.68 -6.35 15.92
CA GLU A 95 -18.77 -6.87 16.94
C GLU A 95 -18.29 -8.30 16.65
N GLU A 96 -19.19 -9.21 16.24
CA GLU A 96 -18.83 -10.60 15.87
C GLU A 96 -17.91 -10.64 14.63
N GLN A 97 -18.11 -9.73 13.69
CA GLN A 97 -17.27 -9.61 12.50
C GLN A 97 -15.91 -9.01 12.86
N ILE A 98 -15.86 -8.06 13.80
CA ILE A 98 -14.61 -7.53 14.35
C ILE A 98 -13.79 -8.65 14.99
N GLU A 99 -14.41 -9.51 15.80
CA GLU A 99 -13.72 -10.68 16.39
C GLU A 99 -13.16 -11.59 15.30
N SER A 100 -13.93 -11.86 14.23
CA SER A 100 -13.46 -12.67 13.09
C SER A 100 -12.23 -12.04 12.43
N PHE A 101 -12.20 -10.71 12.24
CA PHE A 101 -11.02 -10.01 11.72
C PHE A 101 -9.83 -10.08 12.69
N GLN A 102 -10.08 -9.97 13.99
CA GLN A 102 -9.03 -10.04 15.02
C GLN A 102 -8.40 -11.42 15.08
N ASN A 103 -9.19 -12.49 15.05
CA ASN A 103 -8.71 -13.87 15.05
C ASN A 103 -7.79 -14.11 13.85
N VAL A 104 -8.29 -13.86 12.64
CA VAL A 104 -7.51 -14.04 11.40
C VAL A 104 -6.24 -13.20 11.38
N TRP A 105 -6.31 -11.94 11.84
CA TRP A 105 -5.14 -11.07 11.91
C TRP A 105 -4.14 -11.53 12.97
N SER A 106 -4.59 -12.05 14.11
CA SER A 106 -3.71 -12.55 15.17
C SER A 106 -2.94 -13.79 14.73
N GLU A 107 -3.56 -14.65 13.93
CA GLU A 107 -2.96 -15.89 13.44
C GLU A 107 -2.05 -15.66 12.23
N GLY A 108 -2.51 -14.91 11.22
CA GLY A 108 -1.81 -14.75 9.93
C GLY A 108 -1.16 -13.38 9.70
N GLY A 109 -1.45 -12.38 10.54
CA GLY A 109 -1.00 -10.99 10.32
C GLY A 109 0.51 -10.82 10.39
N THR A 110 1.19 -11.57 11.26
CA THR A 110 2.66 -11.52 11.38
C THR A 110 3.35 -12.02 10.10
N GLU A 111 2.87 -13.14 9.55
CA GLU A 111 3.38 -13.69 8.29
C GLU A 111 3.09 -12.74 7.11
N PHE A 112 1.88 -12.17 7.07
CA PHE A 112 1.53 -11.14 6.08
C PHE A 112 2.43 -9.91 6.16
N LEU A 113 2.74 -9.42 7.36
CA LEU A 113 3.68 -8.31 7.57
C LEU A 113 5.10 -8.66 7.13
N MET A 114 5.56 -9.88 7.38
CA MET A 114 6.86 -10.36 6.88
C MET A 114 6.88 -10.41 5.36
N HIS A 115 5.82 -10.93 4.73
CA HIS A 115 5.69 -10.93 3.26
C HIS A 115 5.62 -9.53 2.68
N LEU A 116 4.92 -8.58 3.31
CA LEU A 116 4.91 -7.19 2.87
C LEU A 116 6.29 -6.54 2.98
N LYS A 117 7.03 -6.83 4.05
CA LYS A 117 8.42 -6.38 4.19
C LYS A 117 9.31 -7.00 3.12
N ASP A 118 9.19 -8.30 2.87
CA ASP A 118 9.93 -8.98 1.81
C ASP A 118 9.57 -8.43 0.42
N ARG A 119 8.29 -8.10 0.18
CA ARG A 119 7.83 -7.41 -1.04
C ARG A 119 8.33 -5.98 -1.15
N ALA A 120 8.45 -5.26 -0.04
CA ALA A 120 9.06 -3.92 0.02
C ALA A 120 10.59 -3.99 -0.20
N VAL A 121 11.24 -5.05 0.26
CA VAL A 121 12.63 -5.39 -0.09
C VAL A 121 12.72 -5.83 -1.56
N SER A 122 11.65 -6.38 -2.11
CA SER A 122 11.43 -6.67 -3.53
C SER A 122 11.00 -5.46 -4.35
N VAL A 123 11.09 -4.23 -3.80
CA VAL A 123 11.06 -3.03 -4.65
C VAL A 123 12.26 -3.16 -5.59
N PRO A 124 12.04 -3.27 -6.91
CA PRO A 124 13.09 -3.70 -7.85
C PRO A 124 14.27 -2.72 -7.93
N CYS A 125 14.13 -1.52 -7.37
CA CYS A 125 15.16 -0.50 -7.28
C CYS A 125 15.10 0.21 -5.92
N LEU A 126 15.96 -0.20 -4.98
CA LEU A 126 16.29 0.60 -3.80
C LEU A 126 17.41 1.58 -4.18
N LEU A 127 17.38 2.80 -3.65
CA LEU A 127 18.49 3.73 -3.78
C LEU A 127 19.56 3.35 -2.74
N GLU A 128 20.69 2.82 -3.21
CA GLU A 128 21.79 2.40 -2.32
C GLU A 128 22.67 3.58 -1.89
N SER A 129 22.98 4.45 -2.84
CA SER A 129 23.81 5.63 -2.61
C SER A 129 23.43 6.73 -3.59
N PHE A 130 23.74 7.97 -3.23
CA PHE A 130 23.63 9.09 -4.15
C PHE A 130 24.92 9.91 -4.08
N ASP A 131 25.35 10.39 -5.25
CA ASP A 131 26.43 11.36 -5.41
C ASP A 131 25.86 12.59 -6.12
N TRP A 132 26.44 13.76 -5.84
CA TRP A 132 26.02 15.00 -6.48
C TRP A 132 27.24 15.82 -6.92
N ARG A 133 27.06 16.60 -7.98
CA ARG A 133 28.06 17.55 -8.47
C ARG A 133 27.38 18.79 -9.00
N LEU A 134 27.78 19.96 -8.50
CA LEU A 134 27.40 21.22 -9.11
C LEU A 134 28.36 21.55 -10.25
N GLN A 135 27.82 21.73 -11.44
CA GLN A 135 28.53 22.18 -12.61
C GLN A 135 28.17 23.64 -12.87
N LEU A 136 29.20 24.46 -13.07
CA LEU A 136 29.05 25.85 -13.47
C LEU A 136 29.63 25.99 -14.88
N PRO A 137 28.83 25.76 -15.94
CA PRO A 137 29.30 25.98 -17.30
C PRO A 137 29.59 27.47 -17.46
N LEU A 138 30.86 27.78 -17.74
CA LEU A 138 31.29 29.11 -18.14
C LEU A 138 30.79 29.32 -19.57
N GLY A 139 29.95 30.34 -19.77
CA GLY A 139 29.46 30.71 -21.09
C GLY A 139 30.63 31.04 -22.03
N SER A 140 30.59 30.56 -23.27
CA SER A 140 31.65 30.77 -24.26
C SER A 140 31.88 32.26 -24.59
N ASN A 141 30.89 33.12 -24.28
CA ASN A 141 30.90 34.57 -24.48
C ASN A 141 30.46 35.30 -23.19
N TYR A 142 30.93 36.53 -22.99
CA TYR A 142 30.64 37.40 -21.84
C TYR A 142 29.14 37.69 -21.63
N GLU A 143 28.30 37.50 -22.64
CA GLU A 143 26.84 37.76 -22.62
C GLU A 143 25.99 36.52 -22.30
N MET A 144 26.57 35.32 -22.20
CA MET A 144 25.84 34.09 -21.86
C MET A 144 25.79 33.92 -20.34
N ALA A 145 24.59 33.95 -19.77
CA ALA A 145 24.37 33.75 -18.34
C ALA A 145 24.92 32.38 -17.90
N CYS A 146 25.82 32.37 -16.91
CA CYS A 146 26.28 31.14 -16.27
C CYS A 146 25.11 30.52 -15.51
N GLN A 147 24.50 29.47 -16.05
CA GLN A 147 23.42 28.75 -15.39
C GLN A 147 24.01 27.54 -14.64
N PRO A 148 23.94 27.52 -13.28
CA PRO A 148 24.36 26.37 -12.51
C PRO A 148 23.47 25.17 -12.78
N GLU A 149 24.09 24.02 -13.00
CA GLU A 149 23.40 22.74 -13.21
C GLU A 149 23.94 21.72 -12.21
N ALA A 150 23.05 21.06 -11.46
CA ALA A 150 23.46 19.99 -10.55
C ALA A 150 23.25 18.64 -11.23
N GLU A 151 24.30 17.83 -11.27
CA GLU A 151 24.25 16.45 -11.69
C GLU A 151 24.08 15.56 -10.45
N LEU A 152 22.98 14.81 -10.38
CA LEU A 152 22.69 13.81 -9.36
C LEU A 152 22.91 12.42 -9.94
N LYS A 153 23.74 11.62 -9.28
CA LYS A 153 24.00 10.21 -9.63
C LYS A 153 23.38 9.32 -8.57
N LEU A 154 22.38 8.56 -8.99
CA LEU A 154 21.60 7.68 -8.13
C LEU A 154 22.05 6.24 -8.40
N LYS A 155 22.63 5.58 -7.40
CA LYS A 155 22.98 4.16 -7.48
C LYS A 155 21.79 3.33 -7.01
N LEU A 156 21.22 2.56 -7.93
CA LEU A 156 20.08 1.68 -7.63
C LEU A 156 20.59 0.25 -7.34
N SER A 157 19.84 -0.48 -6.51
CA SER A 157 20.17 -1.85 -6.06
C SER A 157 20.16 -2.90 -7.18
N ASN A 158 19.62 -2.56 -8.35
CA ASN A 158 19.69 -3.37 -9.57
C ASN A 158 20.97 -3.09 -10.39
N GLU A 159 22.01 -2.57 -9.75
CA GLU A 159 23.30 -2.18 -10.34
C GLU A 159 23.21 -1.11 -11.47
N THR A 160 22.09 -0.39 -11.59
CA THR A 160 21.96 0.71 -12.55
C THR A 160 22.28 2.06 -11.89
N VAL A 161 23.30 2.76 -12.39
CA VAL A 161 23.55 4.16 -12.00
C VAL A 161 22.78 5.09 -12.94
N LYS A 162 21.87 5.89 -12.39
CA LYS A 162 21.10 6.88 -13.14
C LYS A 162 21.63 8.27 -12.86
N SER A 163 22.12 8.97 -13.89
CA SER A 163 22.53 10.37 -13.79
C SER A 163 21.39 11.28 -14.25
N ILE A 164 21.08 12.29 -13.46
CA ILE A 164 20.03 13.28 -13.73
C ILE A 164 20.62 14.66 -13.53
N SER A 165 20.55 15.52 -14.54
CA SER A 165 20.93 16.92 -14.40
C SER A 165 19.70 17.78 -14.13
N LEU A 166 19.79 18.64 -13.12
CA LEU A 166 18.69 19.48 -12.65
C LEU A 166 19.15 20.93 -12.55
N THR A 167 18.24 21.85 -12.92
CA THR A 167 18.41 23.27 -12.65
C THR A 167 18.08 23.60 -11.19
N LYS A 168 18.43 24.82 -10.74
CA LYS A 168 18.08 25.30 -9.40
C LYS A 168 16.58 25.17 -9.09
N GLU A 169 15.72 25.52 -10.04
CA GLU A 169 14.26 25.47 -9.88
C GLU A 169 13.78 24.04 -9.69
N GLN A 170 14.32 23.10 -10.46
CA GLN A 170 13.98 21.68 -10.36
C GLN A 170 14.49 21.03 -9.08
N ILE A 171 15.67 21.44 -8.58
CA ILE A 171 16.18 20.97 -7.28
C ILE A 171 15.28 21.45 -6.14
N LEU A 172 14.83 22.69 -6.20
CA LEU A 172 13.91 23.24 -5.21
C LEU A 172 12.56 22.49 -5.24
N GLU A 173 12.02 22.23 -6.43
CA GLU A 173 10.81 21.42 -6.58
C GLU A 173 11.00 20.00 -6.03
N LEU A 174 12.13 19.36 -6.33
CA LEU A 174 12.48 18.04 -5.79
C LEU A 174 12.55 18.06 -4.26
N PHE A 175 13.20 19.06 -3.68
CA PHE A 175 13.29 19.23 -2.23
C PHE A 175 11.91 19.37 -1.59
N MET A 176 11.04 20.23 -2.13
CA MET A 176 9.69 20.44 -1.60
C MET A 176 8.86 19.15 -1.67
N ASN A 177 8.98 18.39 -2.77
CA ASN A 177 8.29 17.12 -2.92
C ASN A 177 8.77 16.08 -1.89
N ILE A 178 10.09 15.99 -1.65
CA ILE A 178 10.65 15.10 -0.63
C ILE A 178 10.20 15.53 0.77
N GLU A 179 10.16 16.82 1.06
CA GLU A 179 9.69 17.35 2.34
C GLU A 179 8.20 17.03 2.58
N ILE A 180 7.35 17.11 1.55
CA ILE A 180 5.95 16.67 1.65
C ILE A 180 5.88 15.17 1.96
N ILE A 181 6.67 14.35 1.28
CA ILE A 181 6.72 12.91 1.53
C ILE A 181 7.22 12.62 2.95
N GLN A 182 8.26 13.32 3.41
CA GLN A 182 8.79 13.15 4.76
C GLN A 182 7.73 13.49 5.82
N ASN A 183 7.03 14.62 5.67
CA ASN A 183 5.94 14.99 6.57
C ASN A 183 4.80 13.95 6.57
N GLN A 184 4.50 13.36 5.41
CA GLN A 184 3.52 12.26 5.34
C GLN A 184 4.01 11.03 6.10
N VAL A 185 5.28 10.64 5.95
CA VAL A 185 5.87 9.51 6.67
C VAL A 185 5.95 9.76 8.17
N ASP A 186 6.37 10.95 8.59
CA ASP A 186 6.45 11.33 10.00
C ASP A 186 5.06 11.35 10.65
N SER A 187 4.01 11.73 9.90
CA SER A 187 2.63 11.65 10.38
C SER A 187 2.09 10.22 10.57
N LEU A 188 2.76 9.23 9.99
CA LEU A 188 2.45 7.81 10.12
C LEU A 188 3.24 7.12 11.23
N THR A 189 4.27 7.77 11.79
CA THR A 189 5.20 7.19 12.77
C THR A 189 4.92 7.72 14.17
#